data_AF-A0A941EXD0-F1
#
_entry.id   AF-A0A941EXD0-F1
#
_cell.length_a   1.000
_cell.length_b   1.000
_cell.length_c   1.000
_cell.angle_alpha   90.00
_cell.angle_beta   90.00
_cell.angle_gamma   90.00
#
_symmetry.space_group_name_H-M   'P 1'
#
loop_
_entity.id
_entity.type
_entity.pdbx_description
1 polymer ?
#
loop_
_entity_poly.entity_id
_entity_poly.type
_entity_poly.pdbx_seq_one_letter_code
_entity_poly.pdbx_strand_id
1 'polypeptide(L)'
;PALRTGSAGSAIAVGNADAEMLDAAARLLRLLDRPDDAPVLAPLVEQEILWRLLTGPHGDTVRQIALADSALTYINRAITWMRDNYASPVRNEDLARMAGMSTSVFHRHFRAVTAMSPLQFQKRIRLQQARSLLV
;
A
#
# COMPACT_ATOMS: atom_id res chain seq x y z
N PRO A 1 -31.84 -11.65 2.62
CA PRO A 1 -30.49 -11.26 3.09
C PRO A 1 -29.62 -10.85 1.90
N ALA A 2 -29.62 -9.55 1.61
CA ALA A 2 -28.92 -8.98 0.45
C ALA A 2 -27.42 -8.89 0.72
N LEU A 3 -26.64 -9.37 -0.25
CA LEU A 3 -25.18 -9.23 -0.31
C LEU A 3 -24.83 -7.74 -0.33
N ARG A 4 -24.13 -7.26 0.69
CA ARG A 4 -23.45 -5.97 0.65
C ARG A 4 -22.32 -6.08 -0.37
N THR A 5 -22.59 -5.62 -1.59
CA THR A 5 -21.56 -5.24 -2.55
C THR A 5 -20.72 -4.15 -1.87
N GLY A 6 -19.50 -4.51 -1.46
CA GLY A 6 -18.51 -3.51 -1.06
C GLY A 6 -18.27 -2.63 -2.27
N SER A 7 -18.76 -1.40 -2.24
CA SER A 7 -18.38 -0.42 -3.25
C SER A 7 -16.86 -0.34 -3.20
N ALA A 8 -16.19 -0.59 -4.32
CA ALA A 8 -14.84 -0.12 -4.51
C ALA A 8 -14.89 1.40 -4.28
N GLY A 9 -14.53 1.83 -3.06
CA GLY A 9 -14.54 3.24 -2.69
C GLY A 9 -13.68 3.97 -3.70
N SER A 10 -14.20 5.05 -4.27
CA SER A 10 -13.46 5.91 -5.18
C SER A 10 -12.07 6.18 -4.59
N ALA A 11 -11.01 5.89 -5.35
CA ALA A 11 -9.63 6.17 -4.96
C ALA A 11 -9.33 7.68 -4.80
N ILE A 12 -10.33 8.51 -5.09
CA ILE A 12 -10.31 9.96 -4.98
C ILE A 12 -11.55 10.38 -4.17
N ALA A 13 -11.32 11.17 -3.12
CA ALA A 13 -12.36 11.89 -2.39
C ALA A 13 -12.11 13.39 -2.53
N VAL A 14 -13.20 14.14 -2.70
CA VAL A 14 -13.19 15.61 -2.71
C VAL A 14 -13.96 16.08 -1.49
N GLY A 15 -13.43 17.06 -0.80
CA GLY A 15 -14.11 17.72 0.30
C GLY A 15 -13.50 19.08 0.61
N ASN A 16 -14.18 19.82 1.47
CA ASN A 16 -13.73 21.14 1.86
C ASN A 16 -12.59 21.01 2.88
N ALA A 17 -11.47 21.66 2.59
CA ALA A 17 -10.40 21.84 3.56
C ALA A 17 -10.85 22.84 4.63
N ASP A 18 -10.68 22.50 5.90
CA ASP A 18 -10.90 23.44 6.99
C ASP A 18 -9.78 24.49 7.04
N ALA A 19 -10.00 25.55 7.82
CA ALA A 19 -9.06 26.67 7.92
C ALA A 19 -7.66 26.20 8.38
N GLU A 20 -7.63 25.18 9.24
CA GLU A 20 -6.39 24.63 9.78
C GLU A 20 -5.57 23.85 8.74
N MET A 21 -6.23 23.04 7.89
CA MET A 21 -5.59 22.36 6.77
C MET A 21 -5.03 23.36 5.76
N LEU A 22 -5.81 24.42 5.47
CA LEU A 22 -5.38 25.50 4.58
C LEU A 22 -4.19 26.27 5.17
N ASP A 23 -4.18 26.53 6.47
CA ASP A 23 -3.04 27.17 7.13
C ASP A 23 -1.78 26.30 7.07
N ALA A 24 -1.88 25.00 7.34
CA ALA A 24 -0.75 24.08 7.26
C ALA A 24 -0.17 24.03 5.82
N ALA A 25 -1.04 23.95 4.81
CA ALA A 25 -0.62 24.01 3.41
C ALA A 25 0.03 25.35 3.05
N ALA A 26 -0.54 26.47 3.52
CA ALA A 26 0.04 27.80 3.31
C ALA A 26 1.41 27.95 3.99
N ARG A 27 1.60 27.41 5.19
CA ARG A 27 2.90 27.38 5.87
C ARG A 27 3.94 26.59 5.09
N LEU A 28 3.57 25.44 4.53
CA LEU A 28 4.45 24.64 3.68
C LEU A 28 4.88 25.42 2.44
N LEU A 29 3.93 26.11 1.78
CA LEU A 29 4.23 26.94 0.59
C LEU A 29 5.14 28.13 0.91
N ARG A 30 4.96 28.78 2.07
CA ARG A 30 5.83 29.89 2.50
C ARG A 30 7.29 29.49 2.72
N LEU A 31 7.58 28.20 2.90
CA LEU A 31 8.97 27.72 3.00
C LEU A 31 9.72 27.83 1.66
N LEU A 32 9.02 27.98 0.53
CA LEU A 32 9.64 28.29 -0.76
C LEU A 32 10.37 29.63 -0.73
N ASP A 33 9.88 30.59 0.06
CA ASP A 33 10.52 31.90 0.26
C ASP A 33 11.60 31.87 1.35
N ARG A 34 11.72 30.76 2.10
CA ARG A 34 12.65 30.59 3.23
C ARG A 34 13.36 29.23 3.16
N PRO A 35 14.19 29.01 2.13
CA PRO A 35 14.78 27.70 1.86
C PRO A 35 15.71 27.20 2.98
N ASP A 36 16.30 28.11 3.76
CA ASP A 36 17.18 27.73 4.89
C ASP A 36 16.40 27.09 6.04
N ASP A 37 15.13 27.47 6.23
CA ASP A 37 14.27 26.91 7.28
C ASP A 37 13.58 25.61 6.81
N ALA A 38 13.48 25.39 5.49
CA ALA A 38 12.74 24.28 4.91
C ALA A 38 13.19 22.88 5.37
N PRO A 39 14.51 22.56 5.47
CA PRO A 39 14.96 21.24 5.91
C PRO A 39 14.47 20.85 7.31
N VAL A 40 14.22 21.84 8.17
CA VAL A 40 13.78 21.63 9.55
C VAL A 40 12.26 21.71 9.66
N LEU A 41 11.65 22.73 9.05
CA LEU A 41 10.23 23.01 9.22
C LEU A 41 9.34 22.21 8.28
N ALA A 42 9.76 21.92 7.04
CA ALA A 42 8.92 21.22 6.07
C ALA A 42 8.49 19.82 6.57
N PRO A 43 9.39 18.97 7.12
CA PRO A 43 8.98 17.67 7.63
C PRO A 43 7.93 17.74 8.76
N LEU A 44 8.01 18.77 9.62
CA LEU A 44 7.06 18.96 10.71
C LEU A 44 5.67 19.38 10.20
N VAL A 45 5.64 20.27 9.20
CA VAL A 45 4.39 20.70 8.57
C VAL A 45 3.78 19.56 7.75
N GLU A 46 4.59 18.75 7.05
CA GLU A 46 4.13 17.53 6.36
C GLU A 46 3.50 16.54 7.34
N GLN A 47 4.15 16.28 8.48
CA GLN A 47 3.60 15.42 9.54
C GLN A 47 2.26 15.93 10.07
N GLU A 48 2.12 17.24 10.25
CA GLU A 48 0.86 17.86 10.66
C GLU A 48 -0.24 17.64 9.62
N ILE A 49 0.04 17.88 8.33
CA ILE A 49 -0.90 17.67 7.23
C ILE A 49 -1.34 16.21 7.18
N LEU A 50 -0.38 15.27 7.26
CA LEU A 50 -0.67 13.82 7.28
C LEU A 50 -1.55 13.44 8.46
N TRP A 51 -1.25 13.94 9.66
CA TRP A 51 -2.06 13.70 10.85
C TRP A 51 -3.49 14.21 10.68
N ARG A 52 -3.67 15.44 10.17
CA ARG A 52 -4.99 16.03 9.93
C ARG A 52 -5.76 15.29 8.84
N LEU A 53 -5.11 14.85 7.77
CA LEU A 53 -5.73 14.01 6.74
C LEU A 53 -6.22 12.67 7.31
N LEU A 54 -5.47 12.08 8.23
CA LEU A 54 -5.84 10.81 8.88
C LEU A 54 -6.94 10.98 9.94
N THR A 55 -6.95 12.10 10.66
CA THR A 55 -7.88 12.32 11.79
C THR A 55 -9.10 13.17 11.45
N GLY A 56 -9.08 13.82 10.28
CA GLY A 56 -10.15 14.68 9.80
C GLY A 56 -11.33 13.94 9.17
N PRO A 57 -12.31 14.69 8.62
CA PRO A 57 -13.56 14.15 8.08
C PRO A 57 -13.38 13.12 6.96
N HIS A 58 -12.25 13.17 6.25
CA HIS A 58 -11.90 12.24 5.16
C HIS A 58 -10.93 11.13 5.59
N GLY A 59 -10.64 11.02 6.88
CA GLY A 59 -9.65 10.07 7.41
C GLY A 59 -9.95 8.62 7.09
N ASP A 60 -11.22 8.22 6.99
CA ASP A 60 -11.60 6.87 6.60
C ASP A 60 -11.25 6.59 5.13
N THR A 61 -11.49 7.52 4.22
CA THR A 61 -11.11 7.35 2.82
C THR A 61 -9.60 7.34 2.64
N VAL A 62 -8.88 8.24 3.33
CA VAL A 62 -7.41 8.27 3.33
C VAL A 62 -6.83 6.97 3.88
N ARG A 63 -7.38 6.43 4.98
CA ARG A 63 -7.00 5.12 5.52
C ARG A 63 -7.27 3.99 4.54
N GLN A 64 -8.41 3.99 3.85
CA GLN A 64 -8.72 2.96 2.85
C GLN A 64 -7.76 3.00 1.66
N ILE A 65 -7.42 4.19 1.16
CA ILE A 65 -6.43 4.39 0.09
C ILE A 65 -5.05 3.91 0.56
N ALA A 66 -4.59 4.39 1.72
CA ALA A 66 -3.31 3.99 2.28
C ALA A 66 -3.22 2.47 2.51
N LEU A 67 -4.30 1.83 3.00
CA LEU A 67 -4.37 0.38 3.17
C LEU A 67 -4.36 -0.37 1.82
N ALA A 68 -5.02 0.16 0.79
CA ALA A 68 -5.04 -0.45 -0.54
C ALA A 68 -3.68 -0.34 -1.25
N ASP A 69 -3.08 0.86 -1.28
CA ASP A 69 -1.78 1.11 -1.91
C ASP A 69 -0.64 0.39 -1.18
N SER A 70 -0.67 0.41 0.16
CA SER A 70 0.31 -0.33 0.95
C SER A 70 0.15 -1.84 0.74
N ALA A 71 -1.07 -2.37 0.73
CA ALA A 71 -1.29 -3.78 0.48
C ALA A 71 -0.80 -4.20 -0.92
N LEU A 72 -1.08 -3.42 -1.97
CA LEU A 72 -0.57 -3.69 -3.31
C LEU A 72 0.96 -3.63 -3.37
N THR A 73 1.57 -2.61 -2.75
CA THR A 73 3.03 -2.45 -2.69
C THR A 73 3.68 -3.62 -1.95
N TYR A 74 3.14 -4.01 -0.81
CA TYR A 74 3.64 -5.13 -0.01
C TYR A 74 3.44 -6.49 -0.68
N ILE A 75 2.31 -6.70 -1.37
CA ILE A 75 2.07 -7.91 -2.17
C ILE A 75 3.03 -7.97 -3.37
N ASN A 76 3.27 -6.85 -4.07
CA ASN A 76 4.26 -6.79 -5.14
C ASN A 76 5.66 -7.14 -4.63
N ARG A 77 6.05 -6.67 -3.45
CA ARG A 77 7.32 -7.06 -2.82
C ARG A 77 7.41 -8.58 -2.58
N ALA A 78 6.35 -9.20 -2.08
CA ALA A 78 6.29 -10.64 -1.89
C ALA A 78 6.35 -11.41 -3.22
N ILE A 79 5.67 -10.93 -4.27
CA ILE A 79 5.70 -11.50 -5.62
C ILE A 79 7.11 -11.45 -6.21
N THR A 80 7.78 -10.30 -6.13
CA THR A 80 9.18 -10.13 -6.58
C THR A 80 10.09 -11.11 -5.86
N TRP A 81 10.00 -11.17 -4.53
CA TRP A 81 10.80 -12.11 -3.76
C TRP A 81 10.57 -13.57 -4.16
N MET A 82 9.31 -13.98 -4.40
CA MET A 82 8.98 -15.32 -4.86
C MET A 82 9.54 -15.64 -6.26
N ARG A 83 9.64 -14.65 -7.15
CA ARG A 83 10.26 -14.81 -8.46
C ARG A 83 11.77 -14.96 -8.33
N ASP A 84 12.41 -14.18 -7.47
CA ASP A 84 13.86 -14.23 -7.27
C ASP A 84 14.30 -15.50 -6.51
N ASN A 85 13.42 -16.04 -5.65
CA ASN A 85 13.70 -17.18 -4.78
C ASN A 85 12.84 -18.41 -5.12
N TYR A 86 12.51 -18.60 -6.40
CA TYR A 86 11.57 -19.64 -6.83
C TYR A 86 12.00 -21.06 -6.46
N ALA A 87 13.31 -21.33 -6.37
CA ALA A 87 13.87 -22.63 -6.03
C ALA A 87 13.79 -22.95 -4.52
N SER A 88 13.69 -21.94 -3.66
CA SER A 88 13.71 -22.11 -2.21
C SER A 88 12.36 -22.63 -1.67
N PRO A 89 12.35 -23.42 -0.58
CA PRO A 89 11.13 -23.71 0.15
C PRO A 89 10.64 -22.44 0.85
N VAL A 90 9.37 -22.08 0.64
CA VAL A 90 8.79 -20.83 1.14
C VAL A 90 7.62 -21.15 2.05
N ARG A 91 7.63 -20.61 3.28
CA ARG A 91 6.48 -20.68 4.18
C ARG A 91 5.60 -19.46 3.95
N ASN A 92 4.29 -19.66 3.89
CA ASN A 92 3.33 -18.56 3.72
C ASN A 92 3.40 -17.56 4.89
N GLU A 93 3.74 -18.03 6.09
CA GLU A 93 3.96 -17.16 7.26
C GLU A 93 5.04 -16.10 7.02
N ASP A 94 6.13 -16.46 6.33
CA ASP A 94 7.25 -15.55 6.10
C ASP A 94 6.91 -14.50 5.04
N LEU A 95 6.18 -14.89 3.99
CA LEU A 95 5.65 -13.95 3.00
C LEU A 95 4.65 -12.96 3.61
N ALA A 96 3.77 -13.45 4.48
CA ALA A 96 2.81 -12.61 5.18
C ALA A 96 3.52 -11.61 6.11
N ARG A 97 4.55 -12.06 6.85
CA ARG A 97 5.38 -11.21 7.70
C ARG A 97 6.14 -10.16 6.87
N MET A 98 6.69 -10.56 5.71
CA MET A 98 7.33 -9.64 4.77
C MET A 98 6.35 -8.59 4.23
N ALA A 99 5.09 -8.95 4.06
CA ALA A 99 4.05 -8.02 3.62
C ALA A 99 3.45 -7.18 4.78
N GLY A 100 3.89 -7.37 6.03
CA GLY A 100 3.33 -6.70 7.20
C GLY A 100 1.89 -7.12 7.52
N MET A 101 1.48 -8.33 7.11
CA MET A 101 0.11 -8.82 7.18
C MET A 101 0.00 -10.09 8.01
N SER A 102 -1.20 -10.35 8.57
CA SER A 102 -1.55 -11.70 8.98
C SER A 102 -1.68 -12.62 7.76
N THR A 103 -1.51 -13.93 7.96
CA THR A 103 -1.58 -14.93 6.88
C THR A 103 -2.91 -14.90 6.13
N SER A 104 -4.04 -14.74 6.83
CA SER A 104 -5.37 -14.67 6.21
C SER A 104 -5.53 -13.42 5.31
N VAL A 105 -5.09 -12.26 5.81
CA VAL A 105 -5.12 -11.01 5.05
C VAL A 105 -4.22 -11.12 3.83
N PHE A 106 -2.99 -11.60 4.01
CA PHE A 106 -2.04 -11.85 2.92
C PHE A 106 -2.64 -12.74 1.83
N HIS A 107 -3.22 -13.89 2.18
CA HIS A 107 -3.84 -14.79 1.20
C HIS A 107 -4.95 -14.10 0.40
N ARG A 108 -5.81 -13.32 1.06
CA ARG A 108 -6.91 -12.60 0.40
C ARG A 108 -6.37 -11.57 -0.59
N HIS A 109 -5.42 -10.73 -0.19
CA HIS A 109 -4.84 -9.70 -1.06
C HIS A 109 -3.99 -10.32 -2.18
N PHE A 110 -3.19 -11.34 -1.88
CA PHE A 110 -2.41 -12.06 -2.87
C PHE A 110 -3.30 -12.67 -3.96
N ARG A 111 -4.41 -13.32 -3.58
CA ARG A 111 -5.37 -13.86 -4.53
C ARG A 111 -6.11 -12.77 -5.31
N ALA A 112 -6.44 -11.65 -4.68
CA ALA A 112 -7.04 -10.51 -5.39
C ALA A 112 -6.12 -9.95 -6.49
N VAL A 113 -4.81 -9.94 -6.26
CA VAL A 113 -3.81 -9.44 -7.22
C VAL A 113 -3.43 -10.47 -8.27
N THR A 114 -3.18 -11.71 -7.88
CA THR A 114 -2.61 -12.75 -8.78
C THR A 114 -3.65 -13.73 -9.33
N ALA A 115 -4.91 -13.63 -8.90
CA ALA A 115 -5.98 -14.59 -9.14
C ALA A 115 -5.71 -16.02 -8.65
N MET A 116 -4.62 -16.25 -7.91
CA MET A 116 -4.19 -17.57 -7.44
C MET A 116 -3.66 -17.54 -6.00
N SER A 117 -3.54 -18.71 -5.37
CA SER A 117 -2.89 -18.78 -4.05
C SER A 117 -1.36 -18.65 -4.18
N PRO A 118 -0.65 -18.22 -3.12
CA PRO A 118 0.82 -18.16 -3.13
C PRO A 118 1.48 -19.49 -3.55
N LEU A 119 0.98 -20.63 -3.08
CA LEU A 119 1.50 -21.94 -3.46
C LEU A 119 1.29 -22.27 -4.94
N GLN A 120 0.14 -21.89 -5.51
CA GLN A 120 -0.13 -22.08 -6.94
C GLN A 120 0.79 -21.18 -7.78
N PHE A 121 1.01 -19.94 -7.35
CA PHE A 121 1.93 -19.01 -8.00
C PHE A 121 3.36 -19.55 -8.03
N GLN A 122 3.85 -20.07 -6.90
CA GLN A 122 5.19 -20.66 -6.81
C GLN A 122 5.35 -21.85 -7.76
N LYS A 123 4.36 -22.77 -7.79
CA LYS A 123 4.38 -23.91 -8.72
C LYS A 123 4.43 -23.46 -10.18
N ARG A 124 3.67 -22.41 -10.53
CA ARG A 124 3.64 -21.85 -11.87
C ARG A 124 4.98 -21.25 -12.27
N ILE A 125 5.64 -20.50 -11.38
CA ILE A 125 6.98 -19.97 -11.63
C ILE A 125 7.98 -21.10 -11.88
N ARG A 126 7.98 -22.14 -11.02
CA ARG A 126 8.89 -23.28 -11.18
C ARG A 126 8.70 -24.02 -12.49
N LEU A 127 7.46 -24.23 -12.91
CA LEU A 127 7.15 -24.86 -14.21
C LEU A 127 7.61 -24.00 -15.38
N GLN A 128 7.41 -22.68 -15.30
CA GLN A 128 7.85 -21.77 -16.35
C GLN A 128 9.37 -21.75 -16.48
N GLN A 129 10.10 -21.73 -15.36
CA GLN A 129 11.57 -21.80 -15.35
C GLN A 129 12.08 -23.15 -15.85
N ALA A 130 11.45 -24.26 -15.48
CA ALA A 130 11.81 -25.58 -16.03
C ALA A 130 11.61 -25.63 -17.55
N ARG A 131 10.52 -25.02 -18.05
CA ARG A 131 10.25 -24.93 -19.50
C ARG A 131 11.27 -24.05 -20.22
N SER A 132 11.73 -22.93 -19.64
CA SER A 132 12.72 -22.06 -20.27
C SER A 132 14.12 -22.69 -20.37
N LEU A 133 14.41 -23.74 -19.59
CA LEU A 133 15.68 -24.47 -19.67
C LEU A 133 15.68 -25.56 -20.76
N LEU A 134 14.53 -25.86 -21.37
CA LEU A 134 14.38 -26.87 -22.42
C LEU A 134 14.38 -26.26 -23.84
N VAL A 135 14.41 -24.93 -23.95
CA VAL A 135 14.46 -24.17 -25.20
C VAL A 135 15.85 -23.56 -25.33
#